data_AF-A0A3N5FP20-F1
#
_entry.id   AF-A0A3N5FP20-F1
#
_cell.length_a   1.000
_cell.length_b   1.000
_cell.length_c   1.000
_cell.angle_alpha   90.00
_cell.angle_beta   90.00
_cell.angle_gamma   90.00
#
_symmetry.space_group_name_H-M   'P 1'
#
loop_
_entity.id
_entity.type
_entity.pdbx_description
1 polymer ?
#
loop_
_entity_poly.entity_id
_entity_poly.type
_entity_poly.pdbx_seq_one_letter_code
_entity_poly.pdbx_strand_id
1 'polypeptide(L)' 'MSPAGDDTAIGGPRRGFESTLWTVVLAAKDPASKDRRDALQTLIETYWKPVYLFIRRKGNDREAAKDLAQGFFTALL' A
#
# COMPACT_ATOMS: atom_id res chain seq x y z
N MET A 1 1.37 -12.71 -27.75
CA MET A 1 0.87 -12.76 -26.36
C MET A 1 2.00 -12.27 -25.46
N SER A 2 2.08 -10.97 -25.20
CA SER A 2 3.18 -10.40 -24.40
C SER A 2 3.15 -10.96 -22.98
N PRO A 3 4.31 -11.25 -22.36
CA PRO A 3 4.32 -11.78 -21.01
C PRO A 3 3.81 -10.67 -20.10
N ALA A 4 2.70 -10.93 -19.40
CA ALA A 4 2.22 -10.11 -18.30
C ALA A 4 3.14 -10.25 -17.07
N GLY A 5 4.46 -10.13 -17.29
CA GLY A 5 5.53 -10.34 -16.32
C GLY A 5 5.88 -9.06 -15.56
N ASP A 6 6.22 -9.24 -14.30
CA ASP A 6 6.84 -8.30 -13.35
C ASP A 6 6.01 -7.19 -12.70
N ASP A 7 5.05 -6.56 -13.39
CA ASP A 7 4.33 -5.42 -12.79
C ASP A 7 3.36 -5.78 -11.63
N THR A 8 3.04 -7.07 -11.49
CA THR A 8 2.19 -7.57 -10.41
C THR A 8 2.98 -7.97 -9.16
N ALA A 9 4.31 -7.88 -9.16
CA ALA A 9 5.13 -8.15 -7.98
C ALA A 9 5.12 -7.02 -6.94
N ILE A 10 4.73 -5.80 -7.34
CA ILE A 10 4.73 -4.62 -6.47
C ILE A 10 3.77 -4.83 -5.28
N GLY A 11 4.31 -4.71 -4.05
CA GLY A 11 3.60 -4.93 -2.79
C GLY A 11 3.57 -6.39 -2.30
N GLY A 12 4.35 -7.28 -2.93
CA GLY A 12 4.53 -8.65 -2.44
C GLY A 12 3.31 -9.57 -2.62
N PRO A 13 3.32 -10.77 -2.00
CA PRO A 13 2.31 -11.80 -2.25
C PRO A 13 0.99 -11.55 -1.50
N ARG A 14 0.94 -10.62 -0.55
CA ARG A 14 -0.23 -10.39 0.31
C ARG A 14 -1.36 -9.75 -0.48
N ARG A 15 -2.52 -10.41 -0.54
CA ARG A 15 -3.69 -9.94 -1.34
C ARG A 15 -4.88 -9.50 -0.49
N GLY A 16 -4.89 -9.86 0.80
CA GLY A 16 -5.96 -9.55 1.74
C GLY A 16 -5.57 -8.42 2.70
N PHE A 17 -6.56 -7.74 3.26
CA PHE A 17 -6.34 -6.84 4.37
C PHE A 17 -6.12 -7.66 5.64
N GLU A 18 -4.91 -7.66 6.16
CA GLU A 18 -4.58 -8.17 7.49
C GLU A 18 -5.21 -7.27 8.56
N SER A 19 -5.38 -7.81 9.77
CA SER A 19 -5.85 -7.04 10.93
C SER A 19 -5.06 -5.72 11.06
N THR A 20 -5.79 -4.63 11.26
CA THR A 20 -5.21 -3.28 11.34
C THR A 20 -4.10 -3.24 12.40
N LEU A 21 -2.89 -2.90 11.98
CA LEU A 21 -1.73 -2.73 12.85
C LEU A 21 -1.81 -1.40 13.60
N TRP A 22 -2.69 -1.32 14.61
CA TRP A 22 -3.01 -0.06 15.32
C TRP A 22 -1.81 0.64 15.93
N THR A 23 -0.86 -0.09 16.52
CA THR A 23 0.37 0.49 17.07
C THR A 23 1.22 1.15 15.98
N VAL A 24 1.29 0.52 14.80
CA VAL A 24 1.99 1.04 13.63
C VAL A 24 1.28 2.29 13.10
N VAL A 25 -0.06 2.28 13.02
CA VAL A 25 -0.85 3.45 12.60
C VAL A 25 -0.63 4.63 13.55
N LEU A 26 -0.62 4.39 14.87
CA LEU A 26 -0.36 5.44 15.86
C LEU A 26 1.07 6.00 15.74
N ALA A 27 2.07 5.14 15.58
CA ALA A 27 3.47 5.57 15.41
C ALA A 27 3.69 6.33 14.10
N ALA A 28 3.04 5.94 13.01
CA ALA A 28 3.11 6.64 11.72
C ALA A 28 2.47 8.04 11.77
N LYS A 29 1.41 8.21 12.58
CA LYS A 29 0.68 9.47 12.73
C LYS A 29 1.44 10.53 13.53
N ASP A 30 2.29 10.12 14.46
CA ASP A 30 3.02 11.05 15.34
C ASP A 30 4.30 11.58 14.68
N PRO A 31 4.38 12.88 14.32
CA PRO A 31 5.57 13.47 13.71
C PRO A 31 6.81 13.47 14.62
N ALA A 32 6.61 13.39 15.94
CA ALA A 32 7.68 13.34 16.94
C ALA A 32 8.17 11.91 17.21
N SER A 33 7.46 10.89 16.71
CA SER A 33 7.84 9.50 16.89
C SER A 33 9.13 9.18 16.12
N LYS A 34 10.13 8.66 16.85
CA LYS A 34 11.36 8.11 16.27
C LYS A 34 11.09 6.93 15.31
N ASP A 35 9.97 6.22 15.51
CA ASP A 35 9.61 5.03 14.75
C ASP A 35 8.70 5.37 13.56
N ARG A 36 8.40 6.65 13.33
CA ARG A 36 7.45 7.11 12.30
C ARG A 36 7.78 6.56 10.91
N ARG A 37 9.05 6.63 10.49
CA ARG A 37 9.47 6.18 9.15
C ARG A 37 9.29 4.67 8.99
N ASP A 38 9.73 3.89 9.98
CA ASP A 38 9.61 2.43 9.97
C ASP A 38 8.15 1.99 10.01
N ALA A 39 7.32 2.73 10.76
CA ALA A 39 5.88 2.49 10.81
C ALA A 39 5.20 2.76 9.46
N LEU A 40 5.54 3.87 8.79
CA LEU A 40 5.06 4.18 7.45
C LEU A 40 5.49 3.13 6.42
N GLN A 41 6.75 2.70 6.46
CA GLN A 41 7.25 1.62 5.60
C GLN A 41 6.47 0.32 5.83
N THR A 42 6.24 -0.06 7.09
CA THR A 42 5.47 -1.25 7.45
C THR A 42 4.05 -1.19 6.89
N LEU A 43 3.39 -0.02 6.96
CA LEU A 43 2.05 0.17 6.39
C LEU A 43 2.05 0.04 4.86
N ILE A 44 3.01 0.66 4.18
CA ILE A 44 3.12 0.60 2.72
C ILE A 44 3.36 -0.85 2.28
N GLU A 45 4.33 -1.55 2.86
CA GLU A 45 4.66 -2.94 2.49
C GLU A 45 3.52 -3.92 2.77
N THR A 46 2.77 -3.70 3.85
CA THR A 46 1.66 -4.58 4.25
C THR A 46 0.42 -4.34 3.39
N TYR A 47 0.10 -3.08 3.10
CA TYR A 47 -1.20 -2.70 2.52
C TYR A 47 -1.15 -2.25 1.06
N TRP A 48 0.02 -2.05 0.45
CA TRP A 48 0.12 -1.64 -0.96
C TRP A 48 -0.69 -2.55 -1.88
N LYS A 49 -0.44 -3.86 -1.82
CA LYS A 49 -1.08 -4.83 -2.71
C LYS A 49 -2.58 -4.98 -2.44
N PRO A 50 -3.07 -5.08 -1.19
CA PRO A 50 -4.50 -5.05 -0.88
C PRO A 50 -5.21 -3.78 -1.39
N VAL A 51 -4.63 -2.60 -1.18
CA VAL A 51 -5.18 -1.31 -1.65
C VAL A 51 -5.25 -1.26 -3.17
N TYR A 52 -4.14 -1.60 -3.84
CA TYR A 52 -4.10 -1.69 -5.31
C TYR A 52 -5.17 -2.65 -5.84
N LEU A 53 -5.31 -3.85 -5.28
CA LEU A 53 -6.32 -4.82 -5.71
C LEU A 53 -7.74 -4.34 -5.46
N PHE A 54 -8.00 -3.63 -4.36
CA PHE A 54 -9.27 -3.00 -4.10
C PHE A 54 -9.62 -1.96 -5.18
N ILE A 55 -8.66 -1.09 -5.52
CA ILE A 55 -8.83 -0.07 -6.56
C ILE A 55 -9.03 -0.70 -7.95
N ARG A 56 -8.28 -1.76 -8.28
CA ARG A 56 -8.45 -2.54 -9.52
C ARG A 56 -9.85 -3.16 -9.62
N ARG A 57 -10.38 -3.67 -8.51
CA ARG A 57 -11.76 -4.22 -8.46
C ARG A 57 -12.85 -3.17 -8.64
N LYS A 58 -12.53 -1.87 -8.51
CA LYS A 58 -13.45 -0.76 -8.78
C LYS A 58 -13.48 -0.33 -10.25
N GLY A 59 -12.78 -1.03 -11.15
CA GLY A 59 -12.81 -0.78 -12.59
C GLY A 59 -11.67 0.08 -13.12
N ASN A 60 -10.72 0.47 -12.26
CA ASN A 60 -9.54 1.22 -12.69
C ASN A 60 -8.58 0.31 -13.46
N ASP A 61 -7.96 0.86 -14.49
CA ASP A 61 -6.87 0.19 -15.20
C ASP A 61 -5.63 0.03 -14.30
N ARG A 62 -4.59 -0.60 -14.85
CA ARG A 62 -3.40 -0.94 -14.09
C ARG A 62 -2.64 0.30 -13.59
N GLU A 63 -2.44 1.29 -14.44
CA GLU A 63 -1.62 2.46 -14.10
C GLU A 63 -2.39 3.42 -13.22
N ALA A 64 -3.67 3.70 -13.54
CA ALA A 64 -4.55 4.49 -12.69
C ALA A 64 -4.66 3.89 -11.27
N ALA A 65 -4.72 2.56 -11.14
CA ALA A 65 -4.76 1.93 -9.83
C ALA A 65 -3.44 2.02 -9.05
N LYS A 66 -2.28 2.02 -9.74
CA LYS A 66 -0.98 2.27 -9.10
C LYS A 66 -0.90 3.71 -8.61
N ASP A 67 -1.28 4.67 -9.45
CA ASP A 67 -1.24 6.09 -9.11
C ASP A 67 -2.19 6.44 -7.95
N LEU A 68 -3.40 5.89 -7.95
CA LEU A 68 -4.35 6.06 -6.86
C LEU A 68 -3.85 5.42 -5.55
N ALA A 69 -3.23 4.23 -5.62
CA ALA A 69 -2.63 3.61 -4.45
C ALA A 69 -1.46 4.45 -3.92
N GLN A 70 -0.61 4.96 -4.81
CA GLN A 70 0.49 5.87 -4.45
C GLN A 70 -0.06 7.14 -3.79
N GLY A 71 -1.06 7.79 -4.38
CA GLY A 71 -1.69 8.99 -3.82
C GLY A 71 -2.28 8.75 -2.43
N PHE A 72 -2.90 7.59 -2.21
CA PHE A 72 -3.41 7.18 -0.91
C PHE A 72 -2.32 7.12 0.17
N PHE A 73 -1.17 6.48 -0.12
CA PHE A 73 -0.07 6.39 0.84
C PHE A 73 0.69 7.71 0.99
N THR A 74 0.83 8.50 -0.07
CA THR A 74 1.46 9.83 -0.01
C THR A 74 0.68 10.78 0.89
N ALA A 75 -0.66 10.69 0.92
CA ALA A 75 -1.48 11.48 1.83
C ALA A 75 -1.29 11.12 3.32
N LEU A 76 -0.62 10.00 3.62
CA LEU A 76 -0.28 9.55 4.98
C LEU A 76 1.13 10.03 5.42
N LEU A 77 1.99 10.41 4.47
CA LEU A 77 3.36 10.92 4.71
C LEU A 77 3.37 12.39 5.10
#